data_AF-A0A3C1WJ01-F1
#
_entry.id   AF-A0A3C1WJ01-F1
#
_cell.length_a   1.000
_cell.length_b   1.000
_cell.length_c   1.000
_cell.angle_alpha   90.00
_cell.angle_beta   90.00
_cell.angle_gamma   90.00
#
_symmetry.space_group_name_H-M   'P 1'
#
loop_
_entity.id
_entity.type
_entity.pdbx_description
1 polymer ?
#
loop_
_entity_poly.entity_id
_entity_poly.type
_entity_poly.pdbx_seq_one_letter_code
_entity_poly.pdbx_strand_id
1 'polypeptide(L)'
;DSASHGHRPTVLMGAPFRDAWFVPGGRSFMARFLADAGADYLWADDTTVGGVPLSLESVLSRARNADFWLHPSDWHSLDEGLKQDTRFREFAAFQNGNVYNNNAREAQRGFSDYWESGIVNPHRVLADYVSIFHGRGDSLFYYHRLPAVAP
;
A
#
# COMPACT_ATOMS: atom_id res chain seq x y z
N ASP A 1 -1.59 31.21 7.60
CA ASP A 1 -1.24 29.81 7.33
C ASP A 1 -2.29 28.86 7.85
N SER A 2 -3.20 28.48 6.97
CA SER A 2 -4.23 27.50 7.26
C SER A 2 -3.61 26.11 7.16
N ALA A 3 -3.20 25.54 8.29
CA ALA A 3 -2.93 24.12 8.38
C ALA A 3 -4.20 23.36 7.94
N SER A 4 -4.13 22.65 6.80
CA SER A 4 -5.24 21.88 6.25
C SER A 4 -5.63 20.75 7.20
N HIS A 5 -6.60 21.03 8.07
CA HIS A 5 -7.36 20.00 8.76
C HIS A 5 -8.29 19.34 7.73
N GLY A 6 -8.20 18.01 7.55
CA GLY A 6 -9.42 17.24 7.30
C GLY A 6 -9.41 16.12 6.25
N HIS A 7 -8.35 15.88 5.47
CA HIS A 7 -8.38 14.77 4.51
C HIS A 7 -7.42 13.65 4.89
N ARG A 8 -7.99 12.51 5.28
CA ARG A 8 -7.27 11.24 5.49
C ARG A 8 -7.47 10.41 4.23
N PRO A 9 -6.42 10.16 3.44
CA PRO A 9 -6.58 9.40 2.21
C PRO A 9 -6.89 7.95 2.51
N THR A 10 -7.71 7.33 1.68
CA THR A 10 -8.08 5.93 1.78
C THR A 10 -6.98 5.01 1.24
N VAL A 11 -6.74 3.90 1.93
CA VAL A 11 -5.63 3.00 1.59
C VAL A 11 -6.09 1.55 1.43
N LEU A 12 -5.73 0.99 0.27
CA LEU A 12 -5.74 -0.44 -0.02
C LEU A 12 -4.36 -1.05 0.28
N MET A 13 -4.34 -2.26 0.84
CA MET A 13 -3.12 -2.99 1.17
C MET A 13 -3.11 -4.37 0.49
N GLY A 14 -1.92 -4.88 0.16
CA GLY A 14 -1.73 -6.23 -0.35
C GLY A 14 -2.04 -6.37 -1.83
N ALA A 15 -1.87 -7.57 -2.38
CA ALA A 15 -2.30 -7.96 -3.73
C ALA A 15 -2.71 -9.43 -3.70
N PRO A 16 -3.34 -9.96 -4.78
CA PRO A 16 -3.63 -11.37 -4.87
C PRO A 16 -2.36 -12.22 -4.81
N PHE A 17 -2.39 -13.27 -3.99
CA PHE A 17 -1.37 -14.31 -3.92
C PHE A 17 -2.08 -15.67 -4.01
N ARG A 18 -1.82 -16.40 -5.09
CA ARG A 18 -2.59 -17.61 -5.46
C ARG A 18 -4.08 -17.27 -5.60
N ASP A 19 -4.95 -17.91 -4.83
CA ASP A 19 -6.40 -17.82 -4.96
C ASP A 19 -7.05 -16.77 -4.04
N ALA A 20 -6.26 -16.00 -3.28
CA ALA A 20 -6.78 -15.03 -2.33
C ALA A 20 -5.97 -13.73 -2.30
N TRP A 21 -6.64 -12.63 -2.00
CA TRP A 21 -6.03 -11.35 -1.64
C TRP A 21 -5.97 -11.26 -0.13
N PHE A 22 -4.76 -11.25 0.45
CA PHE A 22 -4.59 -11.11 1.89
C PHE A 22 -4.39 -9.64 2.26
N VAL A 23 -5.32 -9.10 3.04
CA VAL A 23 -5.19 -7.74 3.61
C VAL A 23 -4.92 -7.83 5.11
N PRO A 24 -4.19 -6.88 5.73
CA PRO A 24 -4.06 -6.84 7.19
C PRO A 24 -5.42 -6.65 7.88
N GLY A 25 -5.69 -7.35 8.98
CA GLY A 25 -6.87 -7.09 9.81
C GLY A 25 -6.84 -5.71 10.47
N GLY A 26 -7.99 -5.21 10.90
CA GLY A 26 -8.11 -3.87 11.51
C GLY A 26 -7.44 -3.74 12.88
N ARG A 27 -7.17 -4.86 13.58
CA ARG A 27 -6.36 -4.89 14.81
C ARG A 27 -4.88 -5.23 14.58
N SER A 28 -4.43 -5.26 13.32
CA SER A 28 -3.04 -5.51 12.99
C SER A 28 -2.14 -4.31 13.29
N PHE A 29 -0.84 -4.56 13.45
CA PHE A 29 0.17 -3.51 13.53
C PHE A 29 0.12 -2.57 12.32
N MET A 30 -0.12 -3.12 11.12
CA MET A 30 -0.20 -2.34 9.89
C MET A 30 -1.38 -1.35 9.91
N ALA A 31 -2.56 -1.80 10.33
CA ALA A 31 -3.74 -0.95 10.43
C ALA A 31 -3.49 0.22 11.39
N ARG A 32 -2.80 -0.04 12.51
CA ARG A 32 -2.39 1.02 13.45
C ARG A 32 -1.39 1.99 12.82
N PHE A 33 -0.40 1.47 12.10
CA PHE A 33 0.62 2.29 11.43
C PHE A 33 0.03 3.24 10.37
N LEU A 34 -0.93 2.75 9.58
CA LEU A 34 -1.66 3.57 8.61
C LEU A 34 -2.50 4.65 9.32
N ALA A 35 -3.14 4.29 10.44
CA ALA A 35 -3.91 5.25 11.23
C ALA A 35 -3.01 6.37 11.81
N ASP A 36 -1.85 6.01 12.35
CA ASP A 36 -0.85 6.95 12.90
C ASP A 36 -0.22 7.82 11.79
N ALA A 37 -0.11 7.32 10.55
CA ALA A 37 0.30 8.09 9.37
C ALA A 37 -0.78 9.04 8.83
N GLY A 38 -1.97 9.05 9.43
CA GLY A 38 -3.07 9.92 9.01
C GLY A 38 -3.90 9.39 7.85
N ALA A 39 -3.89 8.08 7.58
CA ALA A 39 -4.67 7.46 6.51
C ALA A 39 -5.90 6.69 7.02
N ASP A 40 -6.89 6.51 6.15
CA ASP A 40 -8.08 5.71 6.38
C ASP A 40 -7.92 4.33 5.73
N TYR A 41 -7.46 3.37 6.52
CA TYR A 41 -7.32 2.00 6.04
C TYR A 41 -8.69 1.36 5.81
N LEU A 42 -8.89 0.82 4.60
CA LEU A 42 -10.22 0.39 4.17
C LEU A 42 -10.81 -0.73 5.02
N TRP A 43 -10.02 -1.61 5.66
CA TRP A 43 -10.49 -2.68 6.57
C TRP A 43 -10.19 -2.40 8.05
N ALA A 44 -10.13 -1.12 8.46
CA ALA A 44 -9.87 -0.75 9.86
C ALA A 44 -10.94 -1.25 10.86
N ASP A 45 -12.14 -1.60 10.38
CA ASP A 45 -13.25 -2.15 11.16
C ASP A 45 -13.15 -3.67 11.41
N ASP A 46 -12.24 -4.37 10.71
CA ASP A 46 -12.03 -5.80 10.91
C ASP A 46 -11.36 -6.09 12.27
N THR A 47 -11.77 -7.17 12.92
CA THR A 47 -11.30 -7.52 14.27
C THR A 47 -10.16 -8.53 14.28
N THR A 48 -9.60 -8.93 13.15
CA THR A 48 -8.47 -9.87 13.13
C THR A 48 -7.14 -9.14 13.38
N VAL A 49 -6.17 -9.86 13.93
CA VAL A 49 -4.79 -9.36 14.12
C VAL A 49 -3.86 -9.74 12.97
N GLY A 50 -4.24 -10.77 12.21
CA GLY A 50 -3.46 -11.34 11.11
C GLY A 50 -3.97 -10.90 9.74
N GLY A 51 -3.75 -11.74 8.71
CA GLY A 51 -4.26 -11.50 7.37
C GLY A 51 -5.69 -12.01 7.20
N VAL A 52 -6.52 -11.23 6.52
CA VAL A 52 -7.88 -11.58 6.10
C VAL A 52 -7.85 -12.01 4.63
N PRO A 53 -8.18 -13.27 4.30
CA PRO A 53 -8.28 -13.71 2.91
C PRO A 53 -9.57 -13.15 2.29
N LEU A 54 -9.45 -12.48 1.15
CA LEU A 54 -10.56 -11.90 0.39
C LEU A 54 -10.51 -12.35 -1.07
N SER A 55 -11.67 -12.34 -1.73
CA SER A 55 -11.72 -12.44 -3.19
C SER A 55 -11.42 -11.09 -3.83
N LEU A 56 -10.88 -11.09 -5.06
CA LEU A 56 -10.67 -9.86 -5.83
C LEU A 56 -11.97 -9.06 -5.98
N GLU A 57 -13.10 -9.71 -6.22
CA GLU A 57 -14.41 -9.04 -6.32
C GLU A 57 -14.79 -8.29 -5.04
N SER A 58 -14.51 -8.87 -3.87
CA SER A 58 -14.77 -8.22 -2.58
C SER A 58 -13.86 -6.99 -2.39
N VAL A 59 -12.61 -7.09 -2.81
CA VAL A 59 -11.65 -5.98 -2.77
C VAL A 59 -12.06 -4.89 -3.75
N LEU A 60 -12.39 -5.23 -5.00
CA LEU A 60 -12.89 -4.28 -6.00
C LEU A 60 -14.13 -3.54 -5.48
N SER A 61 -15.11 -4.26 -4.91
CA SER A 61 -16.33 -3.65 -4.38
C SER A 61 -16.06 -2.61 -3.28
N ARG A 62 -15.04 -2.80 -2.44
CA ARG A 62 -14.74 -1.90 -1.30
C ARG A 62 -13.69 -0.84 -1.62
N ALA A 63 -12.72 -1.17 -2.46
CA ALA A 63 -11.50 -0.40 -2.67
C ALA A 63 -11.36 0.20 -4.07
N ARG A 64 -12.36 0.06 -4.96
CA ARG A 64 -12.33 0.64 -6.32
C ARG A 64 -11.87 2.10 -6.33
N ASN A 65 -12.33 2.90 -5.36
CA ASN A 65 -12.03 4.33 -5.28
C ASN A 65 -10.93 4.66 -4.26
N ALA A 66 -10.10 3.69 -3.87
CA ALA A 66 -9.00 3.95 -2.94
C ALA A 66 -8.01 4.97 -3.52
N ASP A 67 -7.54 5.90 -2.67
CA ASP A 67 -6.59 6.94 -3.07
C ASP A 67 -5.19 6.38 -3.30
N PHE A 68 -4.79 5.42 -2.45
CA PHE A 68 -3.49 4.75 -2.49
C PHE A 68 -3.61 3.23 -2.39
N TRP A 69 -2.63 2.55 -2.99
CA TRP A 69 -2.45 1.11 -2.89
C TRP A 69 -1.01 0.79 -2.49
N LEU A 70 -0.83 0.11 -1.34
CA LEU A 70 0.47 -0.30 -0.84
C LEU A 70 0.63 -1.82 -0.80
N HIS A 71 1.88 -2.28 -0.83
CA HIS A 71 2.30 -3.69 -0.74
C HIS A 71 1.70 -4.59 -1.83
N PRO A 72 1.79 -4.22 -3.11
CA PRO A 72 1.22 -5.00 -4.20
C PRO A 72 2.09 -6.21 -4.58
N SER A 73 2.37 -7.13 -3.66
CA SER A 73 3.28 -8.26 -3.88
C SER A 73 4.72 -7.80 -4.19
N ASP A 74 5.38 -8.50 -5.10
CA ASP A 74 6.75 -8.35 -5.61
C ASP A 74 6.83 -7.45 -6.85
N TRP A 75 5.79 -6.67 -7.15
CA TRP A 75 5.77 -5.83 -8.36
C TRP A 75 6.81 -4.72 -8.29
N HIS A 76 7.45 -4.51 -9.43
CA HIS A 76 8.39 -3.42 -9.70
C HIS A 76 7.80 -2.37 -10.64
N SER A 77 6.65 -2.65 -11.26
CA SER A 77 5.93 -1.71 -12.13
C SER A 77 4.43 -1.99 -12.17
N LEU A 78 3.63 -1.00 -12.60
CA LEU A 78 2.21 -1.22 -12.85
C LEU A 78 1.95 -2.26 -13.95
N ASP A 79 2.85 -2.37 -14.94
CA ASP A 79 2.73 -3.34 -16.03
C ASP A 79 2.78 -4.79 -15.53
N GLU A 80 3.60 -5.07 -14.51
CA GLU A 80 3.64 -6.39 -13.87
C GLU A 80 2.32 -6.74 -13.18
N GLY A 81 1.68 -5.78 -12.53
CA GLY A 81 0.34 -5.97 -11.98
C GLY A 81 -0.69 -6.31 -13.05
N LEU A 82 -0.67 -5.64 -14.21
CA LEU A 82 -1.61 -5.94 -15.30
C LEU A 82 -1.40 -7.31 -15.93
N LYS A 83 -0.16 -7.80 -15.97
CA LYS A 83 0.13 -9.16 -16.42
C LYS A 83 -0.45 -10.20 -15.46
N GLN A 84 -0.57 -9.87 -14.17
CA GLN A 84 -1.22 -10.73 -13.19
C GLN A 84 -2.75 -10.69 -13.32
N ASP A 85 -3.36 -9.51 -13.37
CA ASP A 85 -4.80 -9.36 -13.63
C ASP A 85 -5.15 -7.99 -14.23
N THR A 86 -5.80 -8.00 -15.39
CA THR A 86 -6.18 -6.76 -16.10
C THR A 86 -7.23 -5.93 -15.36
N ARG A 87 -8.01 -6.53 -14.46
CA ARG A 87 -9.03 -5.82 -13.64
C ARG A 87 -8.41 -4.84 -12.68
N PHE A 88 -7.10 -4.89 -12.40
CA PHE A 88 -6.45 -3.89 -11.56
C PHE A 88 -6.54 -2.47 -12.13
N ARG A 89 -6.80 -2.31 -13.44
CA ARG A 89 -7.12 -1.01 -14.06
C ARG A 89 -8.39 -0.37 -13.51
N GLU A 90 -9.25 -1.11 -12.82
CA GLU A 90 -10.47 -0.57 -12.21
C GLU A 90 -10.20 0.22 -10.92
N PHE A 91 -9.04 0.05 -10.28
CA PHE A 91 -8.70 0.79 -9.07
C PHE A 91 -8.24 2.21 -9.39
N ALA A 92 -8.83 3.21 -8.73
CA ALA A 92 -8.44 4.62 -8.86
C ALA A 92 -6.96 4.84 -8.53
N ALA A 93 -6.43 4.20 -7.47
CA ALA A 93 -5.02 4.23 -7.13
C ALA A 93 -4.13 3.73 -8.29
N PHE A 94 -4.56 2.70 -9.03
CA PHE A 94 -3.84 2.18 -10.19
C PHE A 94 -3.85 3.19 -11.36
N GLN A 95 -5.04 3.73 -11.68
CA GLN A 95 -5.22 4.72 -12.74
C GLN A 95 -4.41 5.99 -12.51
N ASN A 96 -4.34 6.44 -11.25
CA ASN A 96 -3.61 7.64 -10.84
C ASN A 96 -2.11 7.40 -10.58
N GLY A 97 -1.65 6.15 -10.72
CA GLY A 97 -0.26 5.78 -10.41
C GLY A 97 0.12 5.99 -8.94
N ASN A 98 -0.84 5.91 -8.02
CA ASN A 98 -0.65 5.97 -6.57
C ASN A 98 -0.48 4.58 -5.95
N VAL A 99 0.25 3.71 -6.65
CA VAL A 99 0.64 2.39 -6.18
C VAL A 99 2.09 2.45 -5.73
N TYR A 100 2.35 2.06 -4.48
CA TYR A 100 3.68 2.11 -3.89
C TYR A 100 4.06 0.73 -3.34
N ASN A 101 5.32 0.37 -3.52
CA ASN A 101 5.84 -0.87 -3.00
C ASN A 101 7.05 -0.61 -2.09
N ASN A 102 7.29 -1.52 -1.15
CA ASN A 102 8.28 -1.40 -0.08
C ASN A 102 9.63 -2.01 -0.47
N ASN A 103 9.91 -2.14 -1.77
CA ASN A 103 11.10 -2.76 -2.34
C ASN A 103 12.10 -1.77 -2.94
N ALA A 104 12.08 -0.50 -2.51
CA ALA A 104 13.06 0.49 -2.98
C ALA A 104 14.51 0.11 -2.61
N ARG A 105 14.66 -0.77 -1.62
CA ARG A 105 15.93 -1.25 -1.08
C ARG A 105 15.93 -2.78 -1.07
N GLU A 106 16.07 -3.38 -2.24
CA GLU A 106 16.19 -4.83 -2.37
C GLU A 106 17.64 -5.29 -2.54
N ALA A 107 17.99 -6.41 -1.88
CA ALA A 107 19.24 -7.11 -2.09
C ALA A 107 19.19 -7.99 -3.35
N GLN A 108 20.36 -8.46 -3.81
CA GLN A 108 20.43 -9.45 -4.89
C GLN A 108 19.65 -10.71 -4.45
N ARG A 109 18.49 -10.97 -5.11
CA ARG A 109 17.47 -12.04 -4.89
C ARG A 109 16.07 -11.55 -4.49
N GLY A 110 15.81 -10.24 -4.44
CA GLY A 110 14.45 -9.72 -4.21
C GLY A 110 14.04 -9.67 -2.74
N PHE A 111 15.02 -9.71 -1.83
CA PHE A 111 14.77 -9.50 -0.40
C PHE A 111 14.76 -8.01 -0.10
N SER A 112 13.60 -7.47 0.25
CA SER A 112 13.48 -6.07 0.65
C SER A 112 14.00 -5.84 2.08
N ASP A 113 14.88 -4.84 2.23
CA ASP A 113 15.37 -4.28 3.51
C ASP A 113 14.22 -3.84 4.42
N TYR A 114 13.03 -3.55 3.87
CA TYR A 114 11.84 -3.30 4.67
C TYR A 114 11.54 -4.46 5.65
N TRP A 115 11.66 -5.71 5.18
CA TRP A 115 11.37 -6.89 6.00
C TRP A 115 12.48 -7.21 7.00
N GLU A 116 13.70 -6.74 6.73
CA GLU A 116 14.86 -6.99 7.59
C GLU A 116 15.02 -5.90 8.67
N SER A 117 14.94 -4.62 8.28
CA SER A 117 15.25 -3.49 9.17
C SER A 117 14.05 -2.59 9.48
N GLY A 118 12.93 -2.71 8.76
CA GLY A 118 11.77 -1.83 8.94
C GLY A 118 11.14 -1.93 10.33
N ILE A 119 11.09 -3.14 10.90
CA ILE A 119 10.51 -3.37 12.24
C ILE A 119 11.34 -2.72 13.37
N VAL A 120 12.67 -2.62 13.21
CA VAL A 120 13.55 -1.95 14.17
C VAL A 120 13.74 -0.46 13.85
N ASN A 121 13.27 0.01 12.68
CA ASN A 121 13.24 1.41 12.28
C ASN A 121 11.80 1.91 11.99
N PRO A 122 10.84 1.76 12.92
CA PRO A 122 9.43 2.09 12.70
C PRO A 122 9.23 3.56 12.33
N HIS A 123 10.06 4.46 12.87
CA HIS A 123 10.05 5.89 12.56
C HIS A 123 10.29 6.20 11.08
N ARG A 124 11.13 5.40 10.39
CA ARG A 124 11.38 5.58 8.94
C ARG A 124 10.21 5.09 8.10
N VAL A 125 9.64 3.94 8.45
CA VAL A 125 8.44 3.43 7.79
C VAL A 125 7.28 4.41 7.95
N LEU A 126 7.11 4.98 9.15
CA LEU A 126 6.07 5.98 9.41
C LEU A 126 6.33 7.27 8.63
N ALA A 127 7.58 7.73 8.55
CA ALA A 127 7.94 8.89 7.76
C ALA A 127 7.60 8.69 6.27
N ASP A 128 7.93 7.53 5.70
CA ASP A 128 7.57 7.20 4.31
C ASP A 128 6.06 7.24 4.09
N TYR A 129 5.26 6.65 4.98
CA TYR A 129 3.80 6.71 4.87
C TYR A 129 3.26 8.14 4.94
N VAL A 130 3.76 8.96 5.87
CA VAL A 130 3.37 10.36 5.96
C VAL A 130 3.73 11.12 4.68
N SER A 131 4.90 10.86 4.10
CA SER A 131 5.34 11.47 2.83
C SER A 131 4.50 11.01 1.65
N ILE A 132 4.14 9.72 1.58
CA ILE A 132 3.25 9.18 0.54
C ILE A 132 1.86 9.83 0.61
N PHE A 133 1.27 9.90 1.80
CA PHE A 133 -0.12 10.32 1.98
C PHE A 133 -0.31 11.83 1.96
N HIS A 134 0.67 12.60 2.43
CA HIS A 134 0.54 14.05 2.62
C HIS A 134 1.52 14.87 1.78
N GLY A 135 2.28 14.23 0.88
CA GLY A 135 3.18 14.92 -0.04
C GLY A 135 4.31 15.69 0.65
N ARG A 136 4.71 15.28 1.87
CA ARG A 136 5.88 15.85 2.53
C ARG A 136 7.10 15.42 1.72
N GLY A 137 7.85 16.38 1.18
CA GLY A 137 8.93 16.18 0.21
C GLY A 137 10.19 15.48 0.74
N ASP A 138 10.05 14.55 1.68
CA ASP A 138 11.14 13.70 2.13
C ASP A 138 11.36 12.58 1.09
N SER A 139 12.62 12.26 0.82
CA SER A 139 12.97 11.08 0.02
C SER A 139 12.46 9.83 0.74
N LEU A 140 11.68 8.99 0.05
CA LEU A 140 11.22 7.72 0.58
C LEU A 140 12.40 6.78 0.82
N PHE A 141 12.43 6.13 1.99
CA PHE A 141 13.52 5.24 2.38
C PHE A 141 13.27 3.79 1.94
N TYR A 142 12.16 3.18 2.35
CA TYR A 142 11.78 1.82 2.00
C TYR A 142 10.85 1.75 0.78
N TYR A 143 10.10 2.82 0.52
CA TYR A 143 9.08 2.82 -0.52
C TYR A 143 9.52 3.50 -1.81
N HIS A 144 8.91 3.09 -2.91
CA HIS A 144 8.88 3.88 -4.12
C HIS A 144 7.51 3.78 -4.78
N ARG A 145 7.17 4.79 -5.57
CA ARG A 145 6.02 4.72 -6.47
C ARG A 145 6.35 3.76 -7.61
N LEU A 146 5.42 2.87 -7.96
CA LEU A 146 5.61 1.97 -9.09
C LEU A 146 5.58 2.77 -10.40
N PRO A 147 6.54 2.57 -11.32
CA PRO A 147 6.52 3.17 -12.64
C PRO A 147 5.24 2.84 -13.40
N ALA A 148 4.73 3.83 -14.13
CA ALA A 148 3.56 3.67 -14.98
C ALA A 148 3.80 2.64 -16.10
N VAL A 149 2.70 2.10 -16.63
CA VAL A 149 2.75 1.25 -17.83
C VAL A 149 3.30 2.10 -18.98
N ALA A 150 4.34 1.60 -19.67
CA ALA A 150 4.86 2.26 -20.85
C ALA A 150 3.74 2.41 -21.92
N PRO A 151 3.70 3.54 -22.65
CA PRO A 151 2.69 3.76 -23.69
C PRO A 151 2.75 2.74 -24.83
#